data_AF-A0A7S4FHL8-F1
#
_entry.id   AF-A0A7S4FHL8-F1
#
_cell.length_a   1.000
_cell.length_b   1.000
_cell.length_c   1.000
_cell.angle_alpha   90.00
_cell.angle_beta   90.00
_cell.angle_gamma   90.00
#
_symmetry.space_group_name_H-M   'P 1'
#
loop_
_entity.id
_entity.type
_entity.pdbx_description
1 polymer ?
#
loop_
_entity_poly.entity_id
_entity_poly.type
_entity_poly.pdbx_seq_one_letter_code
_entity_poly.pdbx_strand_id
1 'polypeptide(L)'
;RSEPERAVLQQVSLTIPKGKVTAVVGKSGHGKTTIVNLLLRLYDVTRGAITLDGADVRDISLESLHSVMGLVSADLQLFTNSIEFNIAYGLEGYTEEDLHKAAVQAGAHDFIMGLKDGYQTILGEHMVLLSRAQRQRIAMARTLMRR
;
A
#
# COMPACT_ATOMS: atom_id res chain seq x y z
N ARG A 1 -5.38 25.47 -28.96
CA ARG A 1 -4.33 24.48 -29.31
C ARG A 1 -4.22 23.54 -28.14
N SER A 2 -4.74 22.33 -28.27
CA SER A 2 -4.60 21.25 -27.27
C SER A 2 -3.12 20.91 -27.15
N GLU A 3 -2.55 21.02 -25.96
CA GLU A 3 -1.20 20.48 -25.74
C GLU A 3 -1.25 18.98 -26.05
N PRO A 4 -0.31 18.42 -26.83
CA PRO A 4 -0.23 16.99 -27.02
C PRO A 4 -0.03 16.33 -25.65
N GLU A 5 -0.73 15.22 -25.38
CA GLU A 5 -0.64 14.46 -24.13
C GLU A 5 0.83 14.22 -23.77
N ARG A 6 1.32 14.95 -22.76
CA ARG A 6 2.70 14.84 -22.33
C ARG A 6 2.86 13.52 -21.60
N ALA A 7 3.56 12.57 -22.22
CA ALA A 7 3.86 11.29 -21.59
C ALA A 7 4.61 11.52 -20.26
N VAL A 8 4.04 10.99 -19.17
CA VAL A 8 4.55 11.14 -17.80
C VAL A 8 5.85 10.36 -17.60
N LEU A 9 5.95 9.17 -18.20
CA LEU A 9 7.16 8.34 -18.24
C LEU A 9 7.55 8.12 -19.70
N GLN A 10 8.84 8.31 -20.01
CA GLN A 10 9.37 8.17 -21.36
C GLN A 10 10.64 7.34 -21.32
N GLN A 11 10.64 6.20 -22.04
CA GLN A 11 11.80 5.30 -22.17
C GLN A 11 12.46 4.93 -20.84
N VAL A 12 11.65 4.60 -19.83
CA VAL A 12 12.13 4.20 -18.51
C VAL A 12 12.33 2.69 -18.48
N SER A 13 13.54 2.26 -18.13
CA SER A 13 13.88 0.85 -17.87
C SER A 13 14.43 0.73 -16.45
N LEU A 14 13.83 -0.15 -15.65
CA LEU A 14 14.19 -0.39 -14.25
C LEU A 14 14.03 -1.88 -13.95
N THR A 15 14.95 -2.44 -13.17
CA THR A 15 14.84 -3.78 -12.59
C THR A 15 14.78 -3.67 -11.07
N ILE A 16 13.75 -4.27 -10.45
CA ILE A 16 13.58 -4.34 -8.98
C ILE A 16 13.99 -5.76 -8.55
N PRO A 17 15.16 -5.96 -7.91
CA PRO A 17 15.61 -7.28 -7.53
C PRO A 17 14.78 -7.87 -6.39
N LYS A 18 14.47 -9.17 -6.47
CA LYS A 18 13.80 -9.91 -5.39
C LYS A 18 14.55 -9.76 -4.06
N GLY A 19 13.81 -9.52 -2.98
CA GLY A 19 14.34 -9.44 -1.62
C GLY A 19 15.17 -8.18 -1.32
N LYS A 20 15.25 -7.21 -2.24
CA LYS A 20 15.94 -5.94 -2.01
C LYS A 20 14.94 -4.80 -1.87
N VAL A 21 15.32 -3.80 -1.06
CA VAL A 21 14.61 -2.53 -1.00
C VAL A 21 15.10 -1.65 -2.15
N THR A 22 14.19 -1.26 -3.03
CA THR A 22 14.47 -0.32 -4.13
C THR A 22 13.78 1.01 -3.85
N ALA A 23 14.57 2.09 -3.79
CA ALA A 23 14.05 3.44 -3.61
C ALA A 23 13.96 4.17 -4.95
N VAL A 24 12.76 4.68 -5.28
CA VAL A 24 12.55 5.56 -6.44
C VAL A 24 12.42 6.99 -5.93
N VAL A 25 13.41 7.83 -6.24
CA VAL A 25 13.50 9.22 -5.75
C VAL A 25 13.37 10.23 -6.90
N GLY A 26 12.88 11.42 -6.60
CA GLY A 26 12.72 12.50 -7.57
C GLY A 26 11.73 13.56 -7.11
N LYS A 27 11.74 14.73 -7.75
CA LYS A 27 10.84 15.85 -7.43
C LYS A 27 9.36 15.45 -7.58
N SER A 28 8.46 16.16 -6.91
CA SER A 28 7.02 15.95 -7.09
C SER A 28 6.62 16.10 -8.58
N GLY A 29 5.62 15.36 -9.03
CA GLY A 29 5.17 15.36 -10.44
C GLY A 29 6.03 14.58 -11.45
N HIS A 30 7.16 13.98 -11.04
CA HIS A 30 8.05 13.24 -11.95
C HIS A 30 7.66 11.76 -12.12
N GLY A 31 6.37 11.43 -12.06
CA GLY A 31 5.88 10.08 -12.40
C GLY A 31 6.14 8.96 -11.38
N LYS A 32 6.63 9.25 -10.16
CA LYS A 32 6.84 8.22 -9.11
C LYS A 32 5.55 7.45 -8.79
N THR A 33 4.46 8.17 -8.57
CA THR A 33 3.14 7.57 -8.35
C THR A 33 2.65 6.82 -9.59
N THR A 34 2.98 7.31 -10.79
CA THR A 34 2.67 6.63 -12.06
C THR A 34 3.37 5.27 -12.16
N ILE A 35 4.63 5.16 -11.73
CA ILE A 35 5.33 3.87 -11.67
C ILE A 35 4.57 2.89 -10.77
N VAL A 36 4.16 3.32 -9.57
CA VAL A 36 3.39 2.49 -8.63
C VAL A 36 2.05 2.06 -9.22
N ASN A 37 1.33 2.98 -9.86
CA ASN A 37 0.03 2.69 -10.48
C ASN A 37 0.14 1.69 -11.65
N LEU A 38 1.21 1.78 -12.44
CA LEU A 38 1.50 0.83 -13.52
C LEU A 38 1.87 -0.55 -12.97
N LEU A 39 2.67 -0.63 -11.89
CA LEU A 39 3.00 -1.90 -11.23
C LEU A 39 1.76 -2.62 -10.70
N LEU A 40 0.80 -1.87 -10.15
CA LEU A 40 -0.48 -2.40 -9.66
C LEU A 40 -1.51 -2.64 -10.76
N ARG A 41 -1.15 -2.39 -12.03
CA ARG A 41 -2.03 -2.48 -13.20
C ARG A 41 -3.34 -1.69 -13.02
N LEU A 42 -3.26 -0.52 -12.38
CA LEU A 42 -4.34 0.47 -12.39
C LEU A 42 -4.43 1.17 -13.74
N TYR A 43 -3.33 1.16 -14.50
CA TYR A 43 -3.22 1.54 -15.90
C TYR A 43 -2.27 0.56 -16.59
N ASP A 44 -2.46 0.35 -17.89
CA ASP A 44 -1.51 -0.37 -18.72
C ASP A 44 -0.48 0.59 -19.35
N VAL A 45 0.70 0.07 -19.69
CA VAL A 45 1.72 0.83 -20.42
C VAL A 45 1.28 1.13 -21.86
N THR A 46 1.54 2.34 -22.33
CA THR A 46 1.29 2.70 -23.74
C THR A 46 2.26 2.00 -24.70
N ARG A 47 3.51 1.78 -24.26
CA ARG A 47 4.57 1.09 -25.01
C ARG A 47 5.52 0.36 -24.04
N GLY A 48 6.09 -0.76 -24.50
CA GLY A 48 6.95 -1.61 -23.69
C GLY A 48 6.16 -2.68 -22.92
N ALA A 49 6.77 -3.14 -21.82
CA ALA A 49 6.20 -4.17 -20.95
C ALA A 49 6.66 -3.94 -19.50
N ILE A 50 5.84 -4.39 -18.56
CA ILE A 50 6.23 -4.56 -17.16
C ILE A 50 6.13 -6.05 -16.89
N THR A 51 7.20 -6.65 -16.37
CA THR A 51 7.25 -8.08 -16.12
C THR A 51 7.42 -8.38 -14.63
N LEU A 52 6.73 -9.44 -14.17
CA LEU A 52 6.90 -10.06 -12.87
C LEU A 52 7.44 -11.47 -13.10
N ASP A 53 8.64 -11.76 -12.63
CA ASP A 53 9.34 -13.03 -12.86
C ASP A 53 9.40 -13.46 -14.35
N GLY A 54 9.46 -12.47 -15.25
CA GLY A 54 9.55 -12.68 -16.70
C GLY A 54 8.20 -12.74 -17.43
N ALA A 55 7.08 -12.87 -16.72
CA ALA A 55 5.74 -12.80 -17.31
C ALA A 55 5.25 -11.36 -17.39
N ASP A 56 4.64 -10.94 -18.49
CA ASP A 56 4.02 -9.61 -18.59
C ASP A 56 2.83 -9.52 -17.61
N VAL A 57 2.74 -8.43 -16.85
CA VAL A 57 1.64 -8.22 -15.89
C VAL A 57 0.26 -8.19 -16.55
N ARG A 58 0.20 -7.96 -17.88
CA ARG A 58 -1.05 -8.02 -18.65
C ARG A 58 -1.60 -9.44 -18.81
N ASP A 59 -0.72 -10.44 -18.75
CA ASP A 59 -1.05 -11.86 -18.88
C ASP A 59 -1.36 -12.52 -17.52
N ILE A 60 -1.17 -11.80 -16.42
CA ILE A 60 -1.49 -12.25 -15.05
C ILE A 60 -2.88 -11.71 -14.67
N SER A 61 -3.71 -12.53 -14.01
CA SER A 61 -5.00 -12.06 -13.49
C SER A 61 -4.79 -10.98 -12.43
N LEU A 62 -5.69 -9.99 -12.36
CA LEU A 62 -5.59 -8.92 -11.37
C LEU A 62 -5.61 -9.47 -9.94
N GLU A 63 -6.40 -10.51 -9.68
CA GLU A 63 -6.46 -11.19 -8.39
C GLU A 63 -5.11 -11.78 -7.98
N SER A 64 -4.45 -12.53 -8.87
CA SER A 64 -3.12 -13.11 -8.58
C SER A 64 -2.03 -12.05 -8.49
N LEU A 65 -2.14 -10.96 -9.26
CA LEU A 65 -1.19 -9.85 -9.17
C LEU A 65 -1.32 -9.12 -7.83
N HIS A 66 -2.55 -8.85 -7.39
CA HIS A 66 -2.84 -8.11 -6.16
C HIS A 66 -2.64 -8.96 -4.90
N SER A 67 -2.73 -10.29 -4.98
CA SER A 67 -2.42 -11.16 -3.83
C SER A 67 -0.94 -11.15 -3.44
N VAL A 68 -0.04 -10.80 -4.37
CA VAL A 68 1.41 -10.73 -4.12
C VAL A 68 1.95 -9.30 -4.01
N MET A 69 1.07 -8.29 -4.10
CA MET A 69 1.44 -6.87 -4.02
C MET A 69 0.74 -6.14 -2.89
N GLY A 70 1.54 -5.45 -2.08
CA GLY A 70 1.06 -4.57 -1.02
C GLY A 70 1.31 -3.10 -1.34
N LEU A 71 0.27 -2.27 -1.28
CA LEU A 71 0.41 -0.80 -1.39
C LEU A 71 0.16 -0.13 -0.04
N VAL A 72 1.08 0.75 0.35
CA VAL A 72 0.86 1.74 1.41
C VAL A 72 0.80 3.12 0.74
N SER A 73 -0.41 3.69 0.64
CA SER A 73 -0.61 5.00 0.01
C SER A 73 -0.23 6.16 0.95
N ALA A 74 0.17 7.29 0.36
CA ALA A 74 0.40 8.54 1.10
C ALA A 74 -0.90 9.12 1.68
N ASP A 75 -2.02 8.91 0.99
CA ASP A 75 -3.37 9.22 1.46
C ASP A 75 -3.94 8.00 2.15
N LEU A 76 -3.75 7.95 3.47
CA LEU A 76 -4.12 6.82 4.30
C LEU A 76 -5.63 6.92 4.56
N GLN A 77 -6.42 6.27 3.71
CA GLN A 77 -7.83 6.07 3.99
C GLN A 77 -7.96 5.01 5.10
N LEU A 78 -8.04 5.52 6.32
CA LEU A 78 -8.63 4.79 7.43
C LEU A 78 -10.15 4.99 7.35
N PHE A 79 -10.90 3.98 7.72
CA PHE A 79 -12.36 4.00 7.79
C PHE A 79 -12.80 4.37 9.20
N THR A 80 -13.98 4.97 9.31
CA THR A 80 -14.67 5.22 10.59
C THR A 80 -15.14 3.93 11.22
N ASN A 81 -14.20 3.20 11.82
CA ASN A 81 -14.39 1.88 12.43
C ASN A 81 -13.21 1.58 13.38
N SER A 82 -13.16 0.42 14.01
CA SER A 82 -12.07 0.02 14.91
C SER A 82 -10.71 0.02 14.22
N ILE A 83 -9.64 0.13 15.01
CA ILE A 83 -8.27 -0.05 14.52
C ILE A 83 -8.11 -1.46 13.96
N GLU A 84 -8.65 -2.47 14.63
CA GLU A 84 -8.69 -3.85 14.13
C GLU A 84 -9.31 -3.92 12.73
N PHE A 85 -10.52 -3.40 12.53
CA PHE A 85 -11.19 -3.39 11.22
C PHE A 85 -10.31 -2.73 10.15
N ASN A 86 -9.63 -1.65 10.53
CA ASN A 86 -8.74 -0.94 9.62
C ASN A 86 -7.49 -1.75 9.27
N ILE A 87 -6.95 -2.55 10.18
CA ILE A 87 -5.79 -3.41 9.92
C ILE A 87 -6.24 -4.64 9.11
N ALA A 88 -7.30 -5.32 9.51
CA ALA A 88 -7.80 -6.53 8.84
C ALA A 88 -8.74 -6.25 7.66
N TYR A 89 -8.79 -5.01 7.16
CA TYR A 89 -9.74 -4.59 6.14
C TYR A 89 -9.71 -5.49 4.89
N GLY A 90 -10.86 -6.09 4.57
CA GLY A 90 -11.04 -6.96 3.41
C GLY A 90 -10.41 -8.35 3.55
N LEU A 91 -10.13 -8.80 4.78
CA LEU A 91 -9.70 -10.15 5.09
C LEU A 91 -10.77 -10.86 5.95
N GLU A 92 -10.97 -12.14 5.67
CA GLU A 92 -11.82 -13.04 6.46
C GLU A 92 -10.94 -14.12 7.09
N GLY A 93 -11.33 -14.62 8.26
CA GLY A 93 -10.66 -15.77 8.88
C GLY A 93 -9.24 -15.52 9.43
N TYR A 94 -8.88 -14.28 9.74
CA TYR A 94 -7.62 -13.97 10.43
C TYR A 94 -7.71 -14.31 11.94
N THR A 95 -6.57 -14.60 12.56
CA THR A 95 -6.49 -14.79 14.00
C THR A 95 -6.04 -13.52 14.73
N GLU A 96 -6.27 -13.44 16.03
CA GLU A 96 -5.71 -12.37 16.86
C GLU A 96 -4.17 -12.35 16.81
N GLU A 97 -3.55 -13.52 16.63
CA GLU A 97 -2.10 -13.63 16.50
C GLU A 97 -1.59 -12.98 15.21
N ASP A 98 -2.32 -13.13 14.10
CA ASP A 98 -1.98 -12.48 12.82
C ASP A 98 -2.06 -10.97 12.95
N LEU A 99 -3.15 -10.47 13.54
CA LEU A 99 -3.36 -9.04 13.82
C LEU A 99 -2.23 -8.47 14.68
N HIS A 100 -1.89 -9.18 15.76
CA HIS A 100 -0.81 -8.80 16.67
C HIS A 100 0.55 -8.76 15.96
N LYS A 101 0.90 -9.82 15.20
CA LYS A 101 2.16 -9.88 14.44
C LYS A 101 2.27 -8.73 13.44
N ALA A 102 1.21 -8.45 12.68
CA ALA A 102 1.20 -7.37 11.71
C ALA A 102 1.36 -5.99 12.38
N ALA A 103 0.66 -5.75 13.49
CA ALA A 103 0.76 -4.51 14.23
C ALA A 103 2.14 -4.31 14.88
N VAL A 104 2.76 -5.36 15.41
CA VAL A 104 4.13 -5.30 15.96
C VAL A 104 5.15 -5.01 14.86
N GLN A 105 5.07 -5.72 13.73
CA GLN A 105 5.97 -5.49 12.59
C GLN A 105 5.84 -4.08 12.00
N ALA A 106 4.63 -3.50 12.04
CA ALA A 106 4.41 -2.11 11.63
C ALA A 106 4.82 -1.07 12.68
N GLY A 107 5.23 -1.49 13.89
CA GLY A 107 5.50 -0.59 15.02
C GLY A 107 4.25 0.13 15.53
N ALA A 108 3.09 -0.47 15.33
CA ALA A 108 1.79 0.09 15.71
C ALA A 108 1.29 -0.40 17.07
N HIS A 109 1.67 -1.60 17.47
CA HIS A 109 1.14 -2.28 18.66
C HIS A 109 1.18 -1.40 19.92
N ASP A 110 2.35 -0.87 20.29
CA ASP A 110 2.53 -0.18 21.57
C ASP A 110 1.63 1.06 21.71
N PHE A 111 1.50 1.86 20.65
CA PHE A 111 0.64 3.04 20.72
C PHE A 111 -0.84 2.66 20.68
N ILE A 112 -1.20 1.58 19.98
CA ILE A 112 -2.57 1.08 19.94
C ILE A 112 -2.97 0.64 21.34
N MET A 113 -2.12 -0.14 22.02
CA MET A 113 -2.39 -0.61 23.38
C MET A 113 -2.34 0.50 24.44
N GLY A 114 -1.72 1.65 24.14
CA GLY A 114 -1.80 2.85 24.97
C GLY A 114 -3.14 3.60 24.88
N LEU A 115 -4.02 3.25 23.93
CA LEU A 115 -5.38 3.78 23.83
C LEU A 115 -6.30 3.03 24.79
N LYS A 116 -7.34 3.72 25.28
CA LYS A 116 -8.30 3.17 26.25
C LYS A 116 -8.88 1.82 25.82
N ASP A 117 -9.23 1.69 24.54
CA ASP A 117 -9.91 0.51 24.00
C ASP A 117 -9.00 -0.34 23.11
N GLY A 118 -7.68 -0.09 23.10
CA GLY A 118 -6.73 -0.85 22.30
C GLY A 118 -7.11 -0.92 20.82
N TYR A 119 -7.09 -2.14 20.26
CA TYR A 119 -7.52 -2.41 18.88
C TYR A 119 -8.99 -2.10 18.60
N GLN A 120 -9.85 -2.09 19.62
CA GLN A 120 -11.28 -1.76 19.49
C GLN A 120 -11.54 -0.25 19.45
N THR A 121 -10.50 0.59 19.60
CA THR A 121 -10.65 2.04 19.49
C THR A 121 -11.23 2.42 18.14
N ILE A 122 -12.37 3.12 18.14
CA ILE A 122 -13.06 3.56 16.93
C ILE A 122 -12.37 4.79 16.33
N LEU A 123 -11.85 4.65 15.12
CA LEU A 123 -11.23 5.71 14.34
C LEU A 123 -12.29 6.57 13.65
N GLY A 124 -13.11 7.31 14.39
CA GLY A 124 -13.97 8.35 13.84
C GLY A 124 -13.44 9.73 14.21
N GLU A 125 -13.93 10.23 15.34
CA GLU A 125 -13.44 11.44 16.00
C GLU A 125 -11.96 11.32 16.39
N HIS A 126 -11.49 10.10 16.70
CA HIS A 126 -10.10 9.84 17.11
C HIS A 126 -9.09 9.86 15.96
N MET A 127 -9.51 9.89 14.68
CA MET A 127 -8.55 10.05 13.58
C MET A 127 -7.77 11.36 13.67
N VAL A 128 -8.37 12.40 14.26
CA VAL A 128 -7.75 13.71 14.50
C VAL A 128 -6.66 13.61 15.59
N LEU A 129 -6.81 12.68 16.54
CA LEU A 129 -5.87 12.49 17.65
C LEU A 129 -4.63 11.68 17.23
N LEU A 130 -4.74 10.87 16.19
CA LEU A 130 -3.59 10.13 15.66
C LEU A 130 -2.66 11.07 14.88
N SER A 131 -1.36 10.94 15.12
CA SER A 131 -0.35 11.55 14.26
C SER A 131 -0.37 10.92 12.86
N ARG A 132 0.15 11.64 11.86
CA ARG A 132 0.33 11.10 10.51
C ARG A 132 1.15 9.81 10.51
N ALA A 133 2.20 9.74 11.33
CA ALA A 133 3.04 8.57 11.46
C ALA A 133 2.27 7.36 12.03
N GLN A 134 1.43 7.56 13.04
CA GLN A 134 0.58 6.48 13.58
C GLN A 134 -0.40 5.97 12.53
N ARG A 135 -1.07 6.87 11.78
CA ARG A 135 -1.93 6.47 10.67
C ARG A 135 -1.18 5.66 9.60
N GLN A 136 0.08 6.03 9.31
CA GLN A 136 0.94 5.28 8.39
C GLN A 136 1.20 3.87 8.91
N ARG A 137 1.53 3.72 10.19
CA ARG A 137 1.77 2.40 10.79
C ARG A 137 0.53 1.51 10.80
N ILE A 138 -0.66 2.06 11.01
CA ILE A 138 -1.92 1.29 10.88
C ILE A 138 -2.10 0.77 9.45
N ALA A 139 -1.87 1.61 8.43
CA ALA A 139 -1.95 1.15 7.05
C ALA A 139 -0.84 0.18 6.66
N MET A 140 0.35 0.33 7.23
CA MET A 140 1.43 -0.65 7.05
C MET A 140 1.03 -2.02 7.64
N ALA A 141 0.44 -2.04 8.84
CA ALA A 141 -0.09 -3.26 9.43
C ALA A 141 -1.15 -3.90 8.51
N ARG A 142 -2.05 -3.10 7.91
CA ARG A 142 -3.02 -3.58 6.91
C ARG A 142 -2.34 -4.28 5.73
N THR A 143 -1.26 -3.70 5.22
CA THR A 143 -0.51 -4.32 4.11
C THR A 143 0.20 -5.60 4.55
N LEU A 144 0.68 -5.68 5.79
CA LEU A 144 1.36 -6.87 6.32
C LEU A 144 0.41 -8.04 6.57
N MET A 145 -0.87 -7.78 6.83
CA MET A 145 -1.91 -8.82 6.98
C MET A 145 -2.21 -9.56 5.66
N ARG A 146 -1.84 -9.00 4.50
CA ARG A 146 -2.13 -9.56 3.16
C ARG A 146 -0.99 -10.43 2.63
N ARG A 147 -0.13 -10.94 3.51
CA ARG A 147 1.03 -11.78 3.16
C ARG A 147 0.73 -13.26 3.32
#